data_AF-A0A917VTC0-F1
#
_entry.id   AF-A0A917VTC0-F1
#
_cell.length_a   1.000
_cell.length_b   1.000
_cell.length_c   1.000
_cell.angle_alpha   90.00
_cell.angle_beta   90.00
_cell.angle_gamma   90.00
#
_symmetry.space_group_name_H-M   'P 1'
#
loop_
_entity.id
_entity.type
_entity.pdbx_description
1 polymer ?
#
loop_
_entity_poly.entity_id
_entity_poly.type
_entity_poly.pdbx_seq_one_letter_code
_entity_poly.pdbx_strand_id
1 'polypeptide(L)'
;MSLTAPSRPQAVASFADPGWPANGWYAAARSGELGSQPVARTVCGHNLVLFRQASGTAAALADACWHKLGGGHAAETFTVEVMETGERVSVAADTSMLDALREAGVEMMYDCRRGECGLCSVPVVRCDGVLDHRDVFVSERQKAGGERMCVCVSRVMGGSVTIDTGMRPDPERRTERATAL
;
A
#
# COMPACT_ATOMS: atom_id res chain seq x y z
N MET A 1 34.52 27.82 -19.25
CA MET A 1 33.85 27.29 -18.05
C MET A 1 32.62 26.55 -18.52
N SER A 2 32.71 25.22 -18.64
CA SER A 2 31.63 24.38 -19.17
C SER A 2 30.71 24.00 -18.02
N LEU A 3 29.45 24.42 -18.08
CA LEU A 3 28.43 24.05 -17.08
C LEU A 3 27.93 22.65 -17.40
N THR A 4 28.32 21.67 -16.59
CA THR A 4 27.80 20.30 -16.65
C THR A 4 26.35 20.30 -16.17
N ALA A 5 25.42 19.83 -17.00
CA ALA A 5 24.02 19.64 -16.60
C ALA A 5 23.94 18.61 -15.45
N PRO A 6 23.06 18.81 -14.45
CA PRO A 6 22.87 17.82 -13.39
C PRO A 6 22.37 16.49 -13.97
N SER A 7 22.91 15.39 -13.48
CA SER A 7 22.50 14.04 -13.87
C SER A 7 21.01 13.83 -13.58
N ARG A 8 20.32 13.26 -14.57
CA ARG A 8 18.91 12.88 -14.50
C ARG A 8 18.69 11.98 -13.26
N PRO A 9 17.74 12.30 -12.36
CA PRO A 9 17.42 11.40 -11.26
C PRO A 9 16.95 10.06 -11.85
N GLN A 10 17.47 8.97 -11.30
CA GLN A 10 17.14 7.61 -11.73
C GLN A 10 15.64 7.34 -11.47
N ALA A 11 15.01 6.64 -12.41
CA ALA A 11 13.58 6.35 -12.39
C ALA A 11 13.20 5.56 -11.14
N VAL A 12 12.27 6.10 -10.34
CA VAL A 12 11.68 5.41 -9.20
C VAL A 12 10.38 4.74 -9.64
N ALA A 13 10.25 3.46 -9.25
CA ALA A 13 9.09 2.57 -9.34
C ALA A 13 8.41 2.44 -10.71
N SER A 14 8.62 1.29 -11.36
CA SER A 14 7.84 0.86 -12.52
C SER A 14 6.39 0.63 -12.11
N PHE A 15 5.49 1.46 -12.62
CA PHE A 15 4.05 1.28 -12.51
C PHE A 15 3.61 0.10 -13.41
N ALA A 16 2.91 -0.89 -12.86
CA ALA A 16 2.34 -2.01 -13.63
C ALA A 16 1.32 -1.49 -14.66
N ASP A 17 1.34 -2.04 -15.88
CA ASP A 17 0.85 -1.36 -17.10
C ASP A 17 -0.55 -1.85 -17.58
N PRO A 18 -1.60 -1.01 -17.57
CA PRO A 18 -2.90 -1.28 -18.20
C PRO A 18 -2.93 -1.01 -19.72
N GLY A 19 -1.78 -0.80 -20.37
CA GLY A 19 -1.67 -0.50 -21.81
C GLY A 19 -1.37 0.96 -22.13
N TRP A 20 -0.76 1.70 -21.20
CA TRP A 20 -0.36 3.09 -21.40
C TRP A 20 1.17 3.18 -21.52
N PRO A 21 1.74 3.90 -22.51
CA PRO A 21 3.19 3.96 -22.66
C PRO A 21 3.88 4.56 -21.41
N ALA A 22 4.58 3.71 -20.65
CA ALA A 22 5.39 4.16 -19.54
C ALA A 22 6.53 5.10 -20.01
N ASN A 23 7.00 5.97 -19.10
CA ASN A 23 8.07 6.94 -19.37
C ASN A 23 7.75 8.01 -20.45
N GLY A 24 6.46 8.27 -20.70
CA GLY A 24 5.98 9.34 -21.58
C GLY A 24 5.63 10.64 -20.84
N TRP A 25 5.56 11.74 -21.59
CA TRP A 25 5.00 13.00 -21.09
C TRP A 25 3.48 12.99 -21.26
N TYR A 26 2.75 13.22 -20.16
CA TYR A 26 1.29 13.29 -20.15
C TYR A 26 0.83 14.67 -19.70
N ALA A 27 -0.10 15.27 -20.46
CA ALA A 27 -0.74 16.51 -20.05
C ALA A 27 -1.72 16.23 -18.89
N ALA A 28 -1.36 16.66 -17.67
CA ALA A 28 -2.17 16.40 -16.47
C ALA A 28 -3.08 17.58 -16.07
N ALA A 29 -2.65 18.82 -16.30
CA ALA A 29 -3.43 20.04 -16.07
C ALA A 29 -2.86 21.25 -16.82
N ARG A 30 -3.66 22.30 -17.00
CA ARG A 30 -3.19 23.61 -17.47
C ARG A 30 -2.69 24.45 -16.30
N SER A 31 -1.74 25.36 -16.53
CA SER A 31 -1.20 26.23 -15.47
C SER A 31 -2.30 27.04 -14.75
N GLY A 32 -3.30 27.52 -15.49
CA GLY A 32 -4.44 28.26 -14.93
C GLY A 32 -5.43 27.42 -14.12
N GLU A 33 -5.39 26.08 -14.23
CA GLU A 33 -6.20 25.18 -13.40
C GLU A 33 -5.57 24.96 -12.02
N LEU A 34 -4.27 25.25 -11.87
CA LEU A 34 -3.53 25.00 -10.63
C LEU A 34 -3.50 26.25 -9.74
N GLY A 35 -4.30 26.20 -8.67
CA GLY A 35 -4.27 27.16 -7.57
C GLY A 35 -3.74 26.54 -6.28
N SER A 36 -3.91 27.26 -5.17
CA SER A 36 -3.59 26.74 -3.82
C SER A 36 -4.52 25.59 -3.41
N GLN A 37 -5.70 25.49 -4.02
CA GLN A 37 -6.61 24.38 -3.82
C GLN A 37 -6.17 23.18 -4.66
N PRO A 38 -6.07 21.98 -4.05
CA PRO A 38 -5.68 20.77 -4.76
C PRO A 38 -6.73 20.33 -5.78
N VAL A 39 -6.26 19.88 -6.94
CA VAL A 39 -7.07 19.36 -8.04
C VAL A 39 -6.73 17.89 -8.27
N ALA A 40 -7.73 17.02 -8.17
CA ALA A 40 -7.56 15.59 -8.43
C ALA A 40 -7.55 15.28 -9.94
N ARG A 41 -6.69 14.32 -10.34
CA ARG A 41 -6.59 13.78 -11.70
C ARG A 41 -6.26 12.30 -11.66
N THR A 42 -6.74 11.54 -12.64
CA THR A 42 -6.27 10.17 -12.88
C THR A 42 -5.47 10.16 -14.17
N VAL A 43 -4.19 9.79 -14.10
CA VAL A 43 -3.27 9.72 -15.25
C VAL A 43 -2.74 8.30 -15.36
N CYS A 44 -3.01 7.64 -16.49
CA CYS A 44 -2.63 6.24 -16.72
C CYS A 44 -3.07 5.30 -15.58
N GLY A 45 -4.29 5.48 -15.06
CA GLY A 45 -4.81 4.71 -13.93
C GLY A 45 -4.32 5.16 -12.54
N HIS A 46 -3.43 6.15 -12.45
CA HIS A 46 -2.88 6.63 -11.19
C HIS A 46 -3.59 7.91 -10.75
N ASN A 47 -4.12 7.88 -9.54
CA ASN A 47 -4.70 9.06 -8.92
C ASN A 47 -3.59 10.00 -8.44
N LEU A 48 -3.70 11.27 -8.82
CA LEU A 48 -2.76 12.34 -8.54
C LEU A 48 -3.54 13.54 -7.99
N VAL A 49 -2.88 14.29 -7.12
CA VAL A 49 -3.30 15.62 -6.69
C VAL A 49 -2.29 16.64 -7.19
N LEU A 50 -2.78 17.62 -7.95
CA LEU A 50 -1.99 18.71 -8.50
C LEU A 50 -2.36 20.01 -7.78
N PHE A 51 -1.37 20.82 -7.42
CA PHE A 51 -1.61 22.11 -6.76
C PHE A 51 -0.46 23.08 -7.01
N ARG A 52 -0.64 24.33 -6.60
CA ARG A 52 0.39 25.37 -6.63
C ARG A 52 0.85 25.66 -5.21
N GLN A 53 2.15 25.54 -4.98
CA GLN A 53 2.78 25.91 -3.71
C GLN A 53 2.75 27.42 -3.51
N ALA A 54 2.99 27.89 -2.27
CA ALA A 54 3.07 29.31 -1.95
C ALA A 54 4.14 30.06 -2.77
N SER A 55 5.20 29.37 -3.20
CA SER A 55 6.23 29.89 -4.10
C SER A 55 5.77 30.11 -5.54
N GLY A 56 4.56 29.65 -5.90
CA GLY A 56 4.04 29.65 -7.26
C GLY A 56 4.44 28.41 -8.08
N THR A 57 5.25 27.50 -7.55
CA THR A 57 5.65 26.26 -8.24
C THR A 57 4.48 25.26 -8.31
N ALA A 58 4.28 24.63 -9.47
CA ALA A 58 3.34 23.52 -9.60
C ALA A 58 3.92 22.25 -8.96
N ALA A 59 3.13 21.58 -8.13
CA ALA A 59 3.50 20.34 -7.46
C ALA A 59 2.45 19.26 -7.74
N ALA A 60 2.90 18.02 -7.72
CA ALA A 60 2.07 16.84 -7.83
C ALA A 60 2.37 15.91 -6.66
N LEU A 61 1.33 15.36 -6.04
CA LEU A 61 1.44 14.27 -5.09
C LEU A 61 0.63 13.10 -5.64
N ALA A 62 1.13 11.88 -5.50
CA ALA A 62 0.28 10.71 -5.70
C ALA A 62 -0.88 10.78 -4.68
N ASP A 63 -2.07 10.32 -5.08
CA ASP A 63 -3.19 10.07 -4.17
C ASP A 63 -2.90 8.83 -3.33
N ALA A 64 -1.87 8.98 -2.53
CA ALA A 64 -1.43 8.00 -1.60
C ALA A 64 -1.27 8.75 -0.28
N CYS A 65 -2.11 8.36 0.69
CA CYS A 65 -2.02 8.85 2.04
C CYS A 65 -0.57 8.73 2.51
N TRP A 66 -0.04 9.71 3.24
CA TRP A 66 1.31 9.65 3.77
C TRP A 66 1.55 8.39 4.61
N HIS A 67 0.51 7.79 5.18
CA HIS A 67 0.53 6.46 5.80
C HIS A 67 0.81 5.31 4.82
N LYS A 68 0.37 5.40 3.56
CA LYS A 68 0.65 4.36 2.55
C LYS A 68 2.10 4.43 2.05
N LEU A 69 2.65 5.63 1.92
CA LEU A 69 3.99 5.88 1.36
C LEU A 69 5.10 6.12 2.39
N GLY A 70 4.77 6.50 3.62
CA GLY A 70 5.70 7.01 4.63
C GLY A 70 6.15 5.99 5.67
N GLY A 71 6.24 4.70 5.30
CA GLY A 71 6.89 3.72 6.16
C GLY A 71 8.38 4.00 6.33
N GLY A 72 8.99 3.44 7.38
CA GLY A 72 10.43 3.60 7.63
C GLY A 72 11.30 2.91 6.57
N HIS A 73 10.68 2.13 5.69
CA HIS A 73 11.35 1.27 4.72
C HIS A 73 10.70 1.32 3.33
N ALA A 74 11.50 1.08 2.28
CA ALA A 74 10.99 0.91 0.93
C ALA A 74 10.09 -0.33 0.85
N ALA A 75 8.99 -0.26 0.11
CA ALA A 75 8.10 -1.42 0.01
C ALA A 75 8.77 -2.55 -0.80
N GLU A 76 8.78 -3.75 -0.23
CA GLU A 76 9.23 -4.97 -0.89
C GLU A 76 8.18 -6.08 -0.84
N THR A 77 8.44 -7.14 -1.60
CA THR A 77 7.58 -8.34 -1.62
C THR A 77 7.82 -9.17 -0.36
N PHE A 78 6.76 -9.63 0.28
CA PHE A 78 6.83 -10.50 1.45
C PHE A 78 5.69 -11.54 1.43
N THR A 79 5.77 -12.54 2.33
CA THR A 79 4.74 -13.60 2.42
C THR A 79 3.92 -13.45 3.68
N VAL A 80 2.60 -13.65 3.56
CA VAL A 80 1.66 -13.70 4.68
C VAL A 80 1.08 -15.10 4.80
N GLU A 81 1.10 -15.65 6.00
CA GLU A 81 0.46 -16.91 6.32
C GLU A 81 -0.77 -16.65 7.21
N VAL A 82 -1.93 -17.15 6.81
CA VAL A 82 -3.15 -17.07 7.61
C VAL A 82 -3.19 -18.27 8.55
N MET A 83 -3.15 -18.03 9.86
CA MET A 83 -3.08 -19.09 10.88
C MET A 83 -4.21 -20.10 10.72
N GLU A 84 -5.43 -19.62 10.51
CA GLU A 84 -6.64 -20.44 10.53
C GLU A 84 -6.73 -21.40 9.35
N THR A 85 -6.17 -21.03 8.20
CA THR A 85 -6.26 -21.82 6.96
C THR A 85 -4.93 -22.46 6.57
N GLY A 86 -3.81 -21.99 7.12
CA GLY A 86 -2.45 -22.28 6.67
C GLY A 86 -2.13 -21.71 5.28
N GLU A 87 -3.02 -20.89 4.72
CA GLU A 87 -2.86 -20.32 3.38
C GLU A 87 -1.73 -19.30 3.35
N ARG A 88 -0.91 -19.38 2.30
CA ARG A 88 0.24 -18.49 2.10
C ARG A 88 0.00 -17.60 0.90
N VAL A 89 -0.04 -16.29 1.15
CA VAL A 89 -0.30 -15.25 0.17
C VAL A 89 0.95 -14.40 -0.04
N SER A 90 1.36 -14.21 -1.29
CA SER A 90 2.44 -13.29 -1.63
C SER A 90 1.89 -11.88 -1.76
N VAL A 91 2.54 -10.90 -1.10
CA VAL A 91 2.15 -9.49 -1.14
C VAL A 91 3.22 -8.74 -1.93
N ALA A 92 2.88 -8.28 -3.14
CA ALA A 92 3.79 -7.50 -3.99
C ALA A 92 4.11 -6.12 -3.39
N ALA A 93 5.24 -5.53 -3.79
CA ALA A 93 5.71 -4.23 -3.29
C ALA A 93 4.67 -3.09 -3.45
N ASP A 94 3.87 -3.12 -4.51
CA ASP A 94 2.86 -2.12 -4.87
C ASP A 94 1.44 -2.47 -4.38
N THR A 95 1.25 -3.67 -3.82
CA THR A 95 -0.05 -4.15 -3.35
C THR A 95 -0.11 -4.12 -1.81
N SER A 96 -1.26 -3.76 -1.24
CA SER A 96 -1.44 -3.83 0.21
C SER A 96 -1.65 -5.27 0.67
N MET A 97 -1.29 -5.59 1.92
CA MET A 97 -1.59 -6.91 2.47
C MET A 97 -3.10 -7.20 2.47
N LEU A 98 -3.92 -6.20 2.78
CA LEU A 98 -5.38 -6.29 2.71
C LEU A 98 -5.86 -6.73 1.32
N ASP A 99 -5.38 -6.09 0.26
CA ASP A 99 -5.85 -6.39 -1.10
C ASP A 99 -5.40 -7.79 -1.53
N ALA A 100 -4.14 -8.16 -1.27
CA ALA A 100 -3.61 -9.48 -1.58
C ALA A 100 -4.37 -10.61 -0.86
N LEU A 101 -4.66 -10.45 0.44
CA LEU A 101 -5.46 -11.41 1.22
C LEU A 101 -6.87 -11.57 0.64
N ARG A 102 -7.49 -10.46 0.22
CA ARG A 102 -8.85 -10.49 -0.34
C ARG A 102 -8.91 -11.08 -1.74
N GLU A 103 -7.88 -10.89 -2.54
CA GLU A 103 -7.75 -11.54 -3.86
C GLU A 103 -7.57 -13.05 -3.71
N ALA A 104 -6.82 -13.49 -2.69
CA ALA A 104 -6.79 -14.89 -2.26
C ALA A 104 -8.13 -15.35 -1.65
N GLY A 105 -9.04 -14.43 -1.36
CA GLY A 105 -10.37 -14.63 -0.77
C GLY A 105 -10.37 -15.02 0.69
N VAL A 106 -9.36 -14.54 1.42
CA VAL A 106 -9.39 -14.42 2.87
C VAL A 106 -10.34 -13.29 3.23
N GLU A 107 -11.32 -13.59 4.07
CA GLU A 107 -12.30 -12.60 4.51
C GLU A 107 -11.68 -11.63 5.52
N MET A 108 -11.82 -10.33 5.27
CA MET A 108 -11.20 -9.27 6.06
C MET A 108 -12.21 -8.16 6.36
N MET A 109 -12.24 -7.71 7.61
CA MET A 109 -12.94 -6.48 8.00
C MET A 109 -12.08 -5.26 7.66
N TYR A 110 -12.62 -4.27 6.95
CA TYR A 110 -11.90 -3.03 6.62
C TYR A 110 -12.89 -1.92 6.22
N ASP A 111 -12.46 -0.67 6.34
CA ASP A 111 -13.22 0.50 5.88
C ASP A 111 -12.29 1.56 5.25
N CYS A 112 -11.60 2.35 6.08
CA CYS A 112 -10.89 3.55 5.59
C CYS A 112 -9.71 3.30 4.62
N ARG A 113 -9.05 2.14 4.68
CA ARG A 113 -7.81 1.81 3.93
C ARG A 113 -6.66 2.85 4.05
N ARG A 114 -6.67 3.66 5.11
CA ARG A 114 -5.68 4.73 5.35
C ARG A 114 -4.87 4.54 6.63
N GLY A 115 -5.06 3.45 7.37
CA GLY A 115 -4.37 3.22 8.64
C GLY A 115 -4.92 4.06 9.81
N GLU A 116 -6.17 4.52 9.73
CA GLU A 116 -6.77 5.44 10.70
C GLU A 116 -7.83 4.75 11.59
N CYS A 117 -8.73 3.95 10.99
CA CYS A 117 -9.90 3.40 11.71
C CYS A 117 -9.63 2.14 12.54
N GLY A 118 -8.52 1.44 12.29
CA GLY A 118 -8.19 0.19 12.98
C GLY A 118 -9.02 -1.05 12.64
N LEU A 119 -10.08 -0.95 11.83
CA LEU A 119 -10.97 -2.08 11.52
C LEU A 119 -10.26 -3.28 10.87
N CYS A 120 -9.20 -3.03 10.10
CA CYS A 120 -8.35 -4.07 9.49
C CYS A 120 -7.16 -4.48 10.37
N SER A 121 -7.22 -4.24 11.69
CA SER A 121 -6.18 -4.66 12.62
C SER A 121 -6.28 -6.15 12.89
N VAL A 122 -5.19 -6.87 12.67
CA VAL A 122 -5.07 -8.31 12.97
C VAL A 122 -3.99 -8.56 14.02
N PRO A 123 -4.16 -9.57 14.90
CA PRO A 123 -3.05 -10.14 15.65
C PRO A 123 -1.94 -10.65 14.74
N VAL A 124 -0.69 -10.36 15.14
CA VAL A 124 0.52 -10.97 14.57
C VAL A 124 0.91 -12.13 15.46
N VAL A 125 0.91 -13.33 14.88
CA VAL A 125 1.23 -14.59 15.55
C VAL A 125 2.73 -14.80 15.57
N ARG A 126 3.37 -14.52 14.44
CA ARG A 126 4.81 -14.66 14.24
C ARG A 126 5.24 -13.71 13.13
N CYS A 127 6.38 -13.07 13.31
CA CYS A 127 7.01 -12.27 12.26
C CYS A 127 8.46 -12.74 12.11
N ASP A 128 8.84 -13.11 10.90
CA ASP A 128 10.23 -13.31 10.48
C ASP A 128 10.62 -12.11 9.62
N GLY A 129 11.35 -11.16 10.21
CA GLY A 129 11.62 -9.86 9.62
C GLY A 129 11.20 -8.69 10.52
N VAL A 130 11.03 -7.51 9.94
CA VAL A 130 10.68 -6.28 10.66
C VAL A 130 9.26 -5.83 10.30
N LEU A 131 8.41 -5.63 11.31
CA LEU A 131 7.09 -5.01 11.13
C LEU A 131 7.25 -3.52 10.84
N ASP A 132 6.90 -3.10 9.62
CA ASP A 132 6.89 -1.71 9.18
C ASP A 132 5.49 -1.12 9.38
N HIS A 133 5.26 -0.58 10.58
CA HIS A 133 4.02 0.09 10.93
C HIS A 133 3.90 1.41 10.19
N ARG A 134 2.88 1.53 9.35
CA ARG A 134 2.58 2.79 8.65
C ARG A 134 1.24 3.41 9.04
N ASP A 135 0.56 2.79 10.00
CA ASP A 135 -0.69 3.27 10.58
C ASP A 135 -0.45 4.24 11.74
N VAL A 136 -1.49 5.03 12.04
CA VAL A 136 -1.57 5.91 13.23
C VAL A 136 -2.52 5.38 14.29
N PHE A 137 -3.10 4.20 14.05
CA PHE A 137 -4.07 3.59 14.94
C PHE A 137 -3.38 2.86 16.11
N VAL A 138 -2.34 2.08 15.82
CA VAL A 138 -1.56 1.34 16.82
C VAL A 138 -0.63 2.33 17.53
N SER A 139 -0.68 2.37 18.87
CA SER A 139 0.21 3.26 19.65
C SER A 139 1.67 2.80 19.58
N GLU A 140 2.63 3.69 19.81
CA GLU A 140 4.07 3.35 19.81
C GLU A 140 4.43 2.20 20.76
N ARG A 141 3.77 2.13 21.93
CA ARG A 141 3.94 1.01 22.87
C ARG A 141 3.47 -0.32 22.27
N GLN A 142 2.37 -0.30 21.53
CA GLN A 142 1.84 -1.50 20.87
C GLN A 142 2.67 -1.87 19.63
N LYS A 143 3.16 -0.89 18.87
CA LYS A 143 4.09 -1.11 17.76
C LYS A 143 5.37 -1.79 18.24
N ALA A 144 5.92 -1.33 19.37
CA ALA A 144 7.09 -1.95 20.00
C ALA A 144 6.83 -3.39 20.47
N GLY A 145 5.59 -3.71 20.84
CA GLY A 145 5.19 -5.08 21.19
C GLY A 145 5.00 -6.00 19.98
N GLY A 146 4.71 -5.45 18.79
CA GLY A 146 4.58 -6.22 17.56
C GLY A 146 3.41 -7.22 17.54
N GLU A 147 2.46 -7.10 18.46
CA GLU A 147 1.37 -8.07 18.65
C GLU A 147 0.23 -7.93 17.65
N ARG A 148 0.13 -6.77 16.98
CA ARG A 148 -0.95 -6.45 16.04
C ARG A 148 -0.46 -5.53 14.94
N MET A 149 -1.07 -5.59 13.76
CA MET A 149 -0.79 -4.65 12.68
C MET A 149 -2.04 -4.32 11.85
N CYS A 150 -2.05 -3.16 11.19
CA CYS A 150 -3.11 -2.78 10.25
C CYS A 150 -2.75 -3.20 8.82
N VAL A 151 -3.41 -4.25 8.30
CA VAL A 151 -3.06 -4.86 7.00
C VAL A 151 -3.30 -3.98 5.77
N CYS A 152 -4.04 -2.87 5.90
CA CYS A 152 -4.29 -1.96 4.78
C CYS A 152 -3.09 -1.07 4.41
N VAL A 153 -2.15 -0.85 5.34
CA VAL A 153 -1.01 0.04 5.13
C VAL A 153 0.31 -0.53 5.64
N SER A 154 0.30 -1.32 6.72
CA SER A 154 1.52 -1.84 7.35
C SER A 154 2.10 -3.01 6.56
N ARG A 155 3.42 -3.16 6.59
CA ARG A 155 4.17 -4.15 5.79
C ARG A 155 5.17 -4.93 6.65
N VAL A 156 5.86 -5.88 6.03
CA VAL A 156 6.96 -6.65 6.61
C VAL A 156 8.19 -6.49 5.74
N MET A 157 9.33 -6.24 6.37
CA MET A 157 10.62 -6.16 5.70
C MET A 157 11.44 -7.43 5.95
N GLY A 158 12.01 -7.98 4.89
CA GLY A 158 13.02 -9.03 4.91
C GLY A 158 12.50 -10.43 5.19
N GLY A 159 11.20 -10.69 5.08
CA GLY A 159 10.70 -12.04 5.34
C GLY A 159 9.18 -12.24 5.24
N SER A 160 8.56 -12.72 6.32
CA SER A 160 7.18 -13.19 6.32
C SER A 160 6.46 -12.95 7.65
N VAL A 161 5.14 -12.95 7.64
CA VAL A 161 4.32 -12.81 8.84
C VAL A 161 3.20 -13.84 8.86
N THR A 162 2.96 -14.43 10.01
CA THR A 162 1.77 -15.23 10.29
C THR A 162 0.79 -14.36 11.07
N ILE A 163 -0.44 -14.26 10.57
CA ILE A 163 -1.51 -13.46 11.17
C ILE A 163 -2.69 -14.35 11.58
N ASP A 164 -3.46 -13.89 12.55
CA ASP A 164 -4.76 -14.44 12.91
C ASP A 164 -5.81 -13.43 12.46
N THR A 165 -6.72 -13.82 11.56
CA THR A 165 -7.78 -12.93 11.07
C THR A 165 -8.98 -12.87 12.02
N GLY A 166 -9.03 -13.75 13.02
CA GLY A 166 -10.18 -13.95 13.91
C GLY A 166 -11.38 -14.62 13.22
N MET A 167 -11.28 -14.89 11.91
CA MET A 167 -12.33 -15.53 11.14
C MET A 167 -12.20 -17.03 11.28
N ARG A 168 -13.22 -17.64 11.88
CA ARG A 168 -13.35 -19.10 11.86
C ARG A 168 -13.92 -19.49 10.50
N PRO A 169 -13.18 -20.23 9.66
CA PRO A 169 -13.68 -20.62 8.36
C PRO A 169 -14.93 -21.49 8.54
N ASP A 170 -16.02 -21.10 7.88
CA ASP A 170 -17.18 -21.97 7.75
C ASP A 170 -16.80 -23.17 6.86
N PRO A 171 -16.89 -24.41 7.37
CA PRO A 171 -16.52 -25.61 6.60
C PRO A 171 -17.29 -25.75 5.27
N GLU A 172 -18.51 -25.21 5.17
CA GLU A 172 -19.32 -25.31 3.95
C GLU A 172 -18.73 -24.46 2.81
N ARG A 173 -18.29 -23.23 3.10
CA ARG A 173 -17.63 -22.33 2.11
C ARG A 173 -16.30 -22.86 1.57
N ARG A 174 -15.60 -23.68 2.34
CA ARG A 174 -14.30 -24.27 1.92
C ARG A 174 -14.50 -25.30 0.80
N THR A 175 -15.61 -26.03 0.86
CA THR A 175 -15.99 -27.06 -0.12
C THR A 175 -16.38 -26.43 -1.45
N GLU A 176 -17.13 -25.33 -1.42
CA GLU A 176 -17.52 -24.58 -2.62
C GLU A 176 -16.31 -24.04 -3.41
N ARG A 177 -15.28 -23.53 -2.72
CA ARG A 177 -14.04 -23.06 -3.36
C ARG A 177 -13.17 -24.18 -3.92
N ALA A 178 -13.06 -25.32 -3.22
CA ALA A 178 -12.29 -26.47 -3.72
C ALA A 178 -12.91 -27.11 -4.98
N THR A 179 -14.21 -26.92 -5.18
CA THR A 179 -14.97 -27.50 -6.30
C THR A 179 -15.08 -26.54 -7.50
N ALA A 180 -14.66 -25.28 -7.35
CA ALA A 180 -14.71 -24.26 -8.41
C ALA A 180 -13.45 -24.23 -9.31
N LEU A 181 -12.59 -25.27 -9.26
CA LEU A 181 -11.38 -25.46 -10.08
C LEU A 181 -11.53 -26.67 -11.01
#